data_AF-W1UDE2-F1
#
_entry.id   AF-W1UDE2-F1
#
_cell.length_a   1.000
_cell.length_b   1.000
_cell.length_c   1.000
_cell.angle_alpha   90.00
_cell.angle_beta   90.00
_cell.angle_gamma   90.00
#
_symmetry.space_group_name_H-M   'P 1'
#
loop_
_entity.id
_entity.type
_entity.pdbx_description
1 polymer ?
#
loop_
_entity_poly.entity_id
_entity_poly.type
_entity_poly.pdbx_seq_one_letter_code
_entity_poly.pdbx_strand_id
1 'polypeptide(L)'
;MDLREYRATLLQEINISAATNRNDIVSEFIQYYVENMIDAEEFDDFTECFYEPLVPRQKKVQIDGYARDEVDNTFSLFIADFSNNNIDIETLINTQIKVLRKKVEGFIEYSLDGYIIENAEPSSLGYEISELIYNNKNKITKFKIYILTDKIISSRVKKIDSTSIEGIKVDVSI
;
A
#
# COMPACT_ATOMS: atom_id res chain seq x y z
N MET A 1 23.69 -16.88 1.91
CA MET A 1 22.98 -15.89 1.11
C MET A 1 23.17 -14.54 1.78
N ASP A 2 23.88 -13.64 1.11
CA ASP A 2 23.93 -12.24 1.56
C ASP A 2 22.70 -11.46 1.06
N LEU A 3 22.56 -10.19 1.46
CA LEU A 3 21.40 -9.38 1.09
C LEU A 3 21.29 -9.14 -0.42
N ARG A 4 22.41 -9.07 -1.14
CA ARG A 4 22.44 -8.84 -2.60
C ARG A 4 21.97 -10.09 -3.32
N GLU A 5 22.50 -11.24 -2.94
CA GLU A 5 22.09 -12.54 -3.45
C GLU A 5 20.61 -12.79 -3.18
N TYR A 6 20.13 -12.52 -1.96
CA TYR A 6 18.71 -12.64 -1.60
C TYR A 6 17.82 -11.83 -2.52
N ARG A 7 18.14 -10.53 -2.67
CA ARG A 7 17.37 -9.63 -3.52
C ARG A 7 17.40 -10.06 -4.99
N ALA A 8 18.55 -10.49 -5.50
CA ALA A 8 18.66 -10.95 -6.89
C ALA A 8 17.79 -12.19 -7.15
N THR A 9 17.80 -13.16 -6.23
CA THR A 9 16.93 -14.34 -6.32
C THR A 9 15.45 -13.97 -6.24
N LEU A 10 15.07 -13.12 -5.28
CA LEU A 10 13.70 -12.63 -5.14
C LEU A 10 13.19 -11.96 -6.42
N LEU A 11 13.97 -11.02 -6.97
CA LEU A 11 13.58 -10.32 -8.18
C LEU A 11 13.50 -11.27 -9.37
N GLN A 12 14.42 -12.23 -9.48
CA GLN A 12 14.36 -13.25 -10.52
C GLN A 12 13.09 -14.11 -10.40
N GLU A 13 12.72 -14.53 -9.20
CA GLU A 13 11.49 -15.28 -8.92
C GLU A 13 10.26 -14.49 -9.37
N ILE A 14 10.11 -13.23 -8.93
CA ILE A 14 9.01 -12.35 -9.32
C ILE A 14 8.93 -12.19 -10.85
N ASN A 15 10.07 -12.00 -11.53
CA ASN A 15 10.09 -11.89 -13.00
C ASN A 15 9.65 -13.20 -13.70
N ILE A 16 10.01 -14.36 -13.16
CA ILE A 16 9.58 -15.67 -13.69
C ILE A 16 8.08 -15.86 -13.47
N SER A 17 7.58 -15.51 -12.28
CA SER A 17 6.15 -15.59 -11.95
C SER A 17 5.31 -14.69 -12.85
N ALA A 18 5.71 -13.42 -13.03
CA ALA A 18 5.07 -12.49 -13.97
C ALA A 18 5.00 -13.03 -15.41
N ALA A 19 6.11 -13.60 -15.91
CA ALA A 19 6.14 -14.19 -17.25
C ALA A 19 5.26 -15.43 -17.37
N THR A 20 5.18 -16.25 -16.32
CA THR A 20 4.41 -17.50 -16.29
C THR A 20 2.91 -17.23 -16.18
N ASN A 21 2.53 -16.33 -15.28
CA ASN A 21 1.14 -15.96 -15.00
C ASN A 21 0.58 -14.98 -16.03
N ARG A 22 1.44 -14.36 -16.86
CA ARG A 22 1.10 -13.27 -17.78
C ARG A 22 0.45 -12.09 -17.06
N ASN A 23 0.98 -11.79 -15.87
CA ASN A 23 0.50 -10.72 -15.01
C ASN A 23 1.47 -9.54 -15.03
N ASP A 24 1.02 -8.40 -14.50
CA ASP A 24 1.92 -7.27 -14.27
C ASP A 24 2.95 -7.61 -13.17
N ILE A 25 4.18 -7.15 -13.36
CA ILE A 25 5.28 -7.48 -12.43
C ILE A 25 5.11 -6.81 -11.06
N VAL A 26 4.46 -5.64 -11.00
CA VAL A 26 4.17 -4.96 -9.73
C VAL A 26 3.12 -5.76 -8.95
N SER A 27 2.10 -6.27 -9.64
CA SER A 27 1.09 -7.17 -9.05
C SER A 27 1.74 -8.42 -8.44
N GLU A 28 2.63 -9.09 -9.17
CA GLU A 28 3.36 -10.26 -8.66
C GLU A 28 4.28 -9.92 -7.48
N PHE A 29 4.91 -8.74 -7.51
CA PHE A 29 5.68 -8.23 -6.38
C PHE A 29 4.80 -8.01 -5.15
N ILE A 30 3.64 -7.36 -5.30
CA ILE A 30 2.69 -7.14 -4.21
C ILE A 30 2.22 -8.48 -3.65
N GLN A 31 1.78 -9.38 -4.52
CA GLN A 31 1.28 -10.69 -4.14
C GLN A 31 2.32 -11.49 -3.36
N TYR A 32 3.58 -11.52 -3.82
CA TYR A 32 4.67 -12.18 -3.10
C TYR A 32 4.80 -11.70 -1.65
N TYR A 33 4.80 -10.37 -1.42
CA TYR A 33 4.94 -9.83 -0.07
C TYR A 33 3.69 -10.05 0.78
N VAL A 34 2.51 -9.87 0.18
CA VAL A 34 1.23 -10.06 0.86
C VAL A 34 1.07 -11.50 1.33
N GLU A 35 1.37 -12.50 0.49
CA GLU A 35 1.29 -13.92 0.86
C GLU A 35 2.19 -14.22 2.07
N ASN A 36 3.43 -13.71 2.06
CA ASN A 36 4.34 -13.85 3.21
C ASN A 36 3.80 -13.17 4.49
N MET A 37 3.07 -12.06 4.36
CA MET A 37 2.47 -11.35 5.49
C MET A 37 1.23 -12.06 6.04
N ILE A 38 0.41 -12.66 5.17
CA ILE A 38 -0.72 -13.51 5.56
C ILE A 38 -0.21 -14.76 6.28
N ASP A 39 0.81 -15.42 5.74
CA ASP A 39 1.46 -16.58 6.39
C ASP A 39 2.05 -16.24 7.76
N ALA A 40 2.45 -14.97 7.95
CA ALA A 40 2.94 -14.45 9.23
C ALA A 40 1.82 -13.98 10.17
N GLU A 41 0.55 -14.18 9.83
CA GLU A 41 -0.64 -13.77 10.57
C GLU A 41 -0.72 -12.24 10.83
N GLU A 42 -0.18 -11.42 9.91
CA GLU A 42 -0.29 -9.95 10.01
C GLU A 42 -1.68 -9.43 9.64
N PHE A 43 -2.40 -10.15 8.77
CA PHE A 43 -3.81 -9.93 8.40
C PHE A 43 -4.36 -11.19 7.70
N ASP A 44 -5.68 -11.36 7.71
CA ASP A 44 -6.32 -12.60 7.26
C ASP A 44 -6.55 -12.67 5.73
N ASP A 45 -6.82 -11.54 5.10
CA ASP A 45 -7.16 -11.46 3.67
C ASP A 45 -6.68 -10.16 3.05
N PHE A 46 -6.44 -10.18 1.73
CA PHE A 46 -5.98 -9.04 0.95
C PHE A 46 -6.75 -8.95 -0.37
N THR A 47 -7.18 -7.74 -0.71
CA THR A 47 -7.74 -7.44 -2.02
C THR A 47 -6.79 -6.51 -2.77
N GLU A 48 -6.23 -7.01 -3.86
CA GLU A 48 -5.42 -6.22 -4.77
C GLU A 48 -6.29 -5.16 -5.48
N CYS A 49 -5.82 -3.92 -5.50
CA CYS A 49 -6.54 -2.82 -6.14
C CYS A 49 -5.58 -1.68 -6.47
N PHE A 50 -5.08 -1.64 -7.70
CA PHE A 50 -4.45 -0.43 -8.23
C PHE A 50 -5.51 0.64 -8.49
N TYR A 51 -5.44 1.74 -7.74
CA TYR A 51 -6.39 2.84 -7.89
C TYR A 51 -5.73 4.21 -7.69
N GLU A 52 -5.74 5.03 -8.75
CA GLU A 52 -5.22 6.41 -8.77
C GLU A 52 -6.33 7.38 -9.24
N PRO A 53 -7.18 7.88 -8.32
CA PRO A 53 -8.28 8.77 -8.69
C PRO A 53 -7.77 10.15 -9.08
N LEU A 54 -8.46 10.78 -10.03
CA LEU A 54 -8.31 12.21 -10.27
C LEU A 54 -9.01 12.98 -9.15
N VAL A 55 -8.23 13.69 -8.33
CA VAL A 55 -8.74 14.45 -7.20
C VAL A 55 -8.46 15.96 -7.32
N PRO A 56 -9.23 16.81 -6.62
CA PRO A 56 -9.04 18.26 -6.67
C PRO A 56 -7.67 18.65 -6.12
N ARG A 57 -7.16 19.83 -6.50
CA ARG A 57 -5.90 20.42 -6.02
C ARG A 57 -4.62 19.67 -6.43
N GLN A 58 -4.68 18.81 -7.46
CA GLN A 58 -3.51 18.06 -7.98
C GLN A 58 -2.77 17.24 -6.92
N LYS A 59 -3.46 16.81 -5.85
CA LYS A 59 -2.89 15.83 -4.93
C LYS A 59 -2.76 14.50 -5.70
N LYS A 60 -1.61 13.85 -5.62
CA LYS A 60 -1.48 12.47 -6.09
C LYS A 60 -2.06 11.56 -5.02
N VAL A 61 -2.96 10.67 -5.42
CA VAL A 61 -3.63 9.70 -4.56
C VAL A 61 -3.44 8.34 -5.21
N GLN A 62 -3.06 7.34 -4.43
CA GLN A 62 -2.85 6.00 -4.93
C GLN A 62 -2.98 5.00 -3.79
N ILE A 63 -3.59 3.87 -4.08
CA ILE A 63 -3.46 2.62 -3.34
C ILE A 63 -3.23 1.49 -4.35
N ASP A 64 -2.60 0.41 -3.89
CA ASP A 64 -2.38 -0.80 -4.68
C ASP A 64 -3.10 -2.03 -4.08
N GLY A 65 -3.75 -1.86 -2.94
CA GLY A 65 -4.61 -2.86 -2.33
C GLY A 65 -5.04 -2.50 -0.92
N TYR A 66 -5.91 -3.33 -0.34
CA TYR A 66 -6.35 -3.18 1.03
C TYR A 66 -6.58 -4.53 1.73
N ALA A 67 -6.55 -4.48 3.05
CA ALA A 67 -6.98 -5.55 3.96
C ALA A 67 -7.79 -4.92 5.10
N ARG A 68 -8.78 -5.64 5.61
CA ARG A 68 -9.62 -5.16 6.72
C ARG A 68 -9.64 -6.20 7.83
N ASP A 69 -9.31 -5.74 9.03
CA ASP A 69 -9.57 -6.49 10.25
C ASP A 69 -10.95 -6.07 10.79
N GLU A 70 -11.90 -7.01 10.80
CA GLU A 70 -13.26 -6.75 11.28
C GLU A 70 -13.36 -6.78 12.82
N VAL A 71 -12.43 -7.45 13.50
CA VAL A 71 -12.41 -7.61 14.95
C VAL A 71 -12.05 -6.28 15.62
N ASP A 72 -10.98 -5.63 15.14
CA ASP A 72 -10.51 -4.36 15.68
C ASP A 72 -10.92 -3.13 14.86
N ASN A 73 -11.56 -3.32 13.70
CA ASN A 73 -11.92 -2.28 12.73
C ASN A 73 -10.72 -1.46 12.23
N THR A 74 -9.58 -2.12 12.01
CA THR A 74 -8.41 -1.55 11.34
C THR A 74 -8.51 -1.73 9.81
N PHE A 75 -8.25 -0.66 9.09
CA PHE A 75 -8.07 -0.69 7.63
C PHE A 75 -6.59 -0.62 7.29
N SER A 76 -6.10 -1.65 6.62
CA SER A 76 -4.74 -1.74 6.10
C SER A 76 -4.74 -1.39 4.61
N LEU A 77 -3.93 -0.41 4.21
CA LEU A 77 -3.83 0.06 2.82
C LEU A 77 -2.39 -0.06 2.34
N PHE A 78 -2.22 -0.49 1.09
CA PHE A 78 -0.92 -0.87 0.54
C PHE A 78 -0.53 0.07 -0.60
N ILE A 79 0.77 0.34 -0.70
CA ILE A 79 1.37 1.03 -1.85
C ILE A 79 2.75 0.42 -2.14
N ALA A 80 3.01 0.12 -3.40
CA ALA A 80 4.26 -0.44 -3.89
C ALA A 80 5.20 0.66 -4.40
N ASP A 81 6.46 0.60 -3.97
CA ASP A 81 7.60 1.32 -4.52
C ASP A 81 8.62 0.30 -5.02
N PHE A 82 8.34 -0.25 -6.19
CA PHE A 82 9.10 -1.32 -6.81
C PHE A 82 10.02 -0.80 -7.93
N SER A 83 11.33 -0.99 -7.78
CA SER A 83 12.33 -0.57 -8.78
C SER A 83 12.59 -1.63 -9.87
N ASN A 84 12.41 -2.91 -9.53
CA ASN A 84 12.84 -4.06 -10.33
C ASN A 84 14.32 -3.96 -10.81
N ASN A 85 15.17 -3.23 -10.10
CA ASN A 85 16.53 -2.97 -10.54
C ASN A 85 17.47 -4.08 -10.05
N ASN A 86 17.80 -5.04 -10.90
CA ASN A 86 18.71 -6.15 -10.56
C ASN A 86 20.19 -5.77 -10.48
N ILE A 87 20.58 -4.56 -10.90
CA ILE A 87 21.98 -4.14 -10.99
C ILE A 87 22.40 -3.37 -9.74
N ASP A 88 21.64 -2.33 -9.39
CA ASP A 88 21.95 -1.47 -8.27
C ASP A 88 20.87 -1.58 -7.18
N ILE A 89 21.31 -1.66 -5.93
CA ILE A 89 20.39 -1.58 -4.80
C ILE A 89 20.10 -0.13 -4.50
N GLU A 90 18.87 0.28 -4.81
CA GLU A 90 18.38 1.60 -4.47
C GLU A 90 18.08 1.74 -2.97
N THR A 91 18.07 3.00 -2.51
CA THR A 91 17.80 3.34 -1.11
C THR A 91 16.50 4.11 -1.00
N LEU A 92 15.59 3.66 -0.14
CA LEU A 92 14.36 4.37 0.22
C LEU A 92 14.66 5.42 1.31
N ILE A 93 14.43 6.70 0.99
CA ILE A 93 14.71 7.83 1.89
C ILE A 93 13.42 8.45 2.49
N ASN A 94 13.56 9.20 3.58
CA ASN A 94 12.45 9.85 4.29
C ASN A 94 11.51 10.66 3.39
N THR A 95 12.03 11.36 2.38
CA THR A 95 11.20 12.16 1.47
C THR A 95 10.34 11.29 0.57
N GLN A 96 10.85 10.15 0.08
CA GLN A 96 10.08 9.19 -0.70
C GLN A 96 9.00 8.52 0.15
N ILE A 97 9.34 8.07 1.37
CA ILE A 97 8.38 7.52 2.34
C ILE A 97 7.24 8.51 2.58
N LYS A 98 7.57 9.80 2.79
CA LYS A 98 6.57 10.84 2.99
C LYS A 98 5.67 11.04 1.78
N VAL A 99 6.19 10.94 0.57
CA VAL A 99 5.41 11.04 -0.68
C VAL A 99 4.45 9.85 -0.81
N LEU A 100 4.95 8.63 -0.62
CA LEU A 100 4.15 7.40 -0.71
C LEU A 100 3.03 7.39 0.34
N ARG A 101 3.37 7.69 1.60
CA ARG A 101 2.39 7.89 2.67
C ARG A 101 1.32 8.91 2.29
N LYS A 102 1.71 10.08 1.75
CA LYS A 102 0.76 11.15 1.43
C LYS A 102 -0.21 10.77 0.32
N LYS A 103 0.18 9.88 -0.60
CA LYS A 103 -0.75 9.33 -1.61
C LYS A 103 -1.86 8.51 -0.96
N VAL A 104 -1.51 7.61 -0.05
CA VAL A 104 -2.47 6.75 0.65
C VAL A 104 -3.30 7.55 1.65
N GLU A 105 -2.69 8.47 2.42
CA GLU A 105 -3.43 9.38 3.29
C GLU A 105 -4.45 10.21 2.52
N GLY A 106 -4.12 10.64 1.30
CA GLY A 106 -5.07 11.32 0.42
C GLY A 106 -6.26 10.43 0.06
N PHE A 107 -6.05 9.15 -0.26
CA PHE A 107 -7.14 8.20 -0.52
C PHE A 107 -8.07 8.07 0.69
N ILE A 108 -7.49 7.96 1.90
CA ILE A 108 -8.24 7.89 3.15
C ILE A 108 -9.08 9.17 3.35
N GLU A 109 -8.46 10.36 3.21
CA GLU A 109 -9.15 11.65 3.33
C GLU A 109 -10.36 11.74 2.39
N TYR A 110 -10.18 11.43 1.11
CA TYR A 110 -11.25 11.50 0.09
C TYR A 110 -12.27 10.35 0.19
N SER A 111 -11.94 9.28 0.91
CA SER A 111 -12.91 8.22 1.22
C SER A 111 -13.79 8.61 2.39
N LEU A 112 -13.22 9.22 3.44
CA LEU A 112 -13.95 9.65 4.63
C LEU A 112 -14.91 10.81 4.34
N ASP A 113 -14.51 11.74 3.47
CA ASP A 113 -15.35 12.89 3.08
C ASP A 113 -16.42 12.53 2.03
N GLY A 114 -16.32 11.35 1.40
CA GLY A 114 -17.26 10.85 0.39
C GLY A 114 -16.95 11.28 -1.05
N TYR A 115 -15.86 12.03 -1.29
CA TYR A 115 -15.51 12.53 -2.62
C TYR A 115 -15.37 11.42 -3.65
N ILE A 116 -14.70 10.31 -3.32
CA ILE A 116 -14.50 9.20 -4.27
C ILE A 116 -15.85 8.57 -4.62
N ILE A 117 -16.76 8.40 -3.65
CA ILE A 117 -18.10 7.83 -3.89
C ILE A 117 -18.91 8.73 -4.85
N GLU A 118 -18.78 10.04 -4.75
CA GLU A 118 -19.52 10.97 -5.62
C GLU A 118 -18.96 11.06 -7.05
N ASN A 119 -17.67 10.77 -7.24
CA ASN A 119 -16.95 11.10 -8.49
C ASN A 119 -16.36 9.88 -9.23
N ALA A 120 -16.22 8.73 -8.57
CA ALA A 120 -15.67 7.52 -9.17
C ALA A 120 -16.73 6.66 -9.87
N GLU A 121 -16.28 5.77 -10.74
CA GLU A 121 -17.14 4.75 -11.36
C GLU A 121 -17.58 3.73 -10.29
N PRO A 122 -18.90 3.50 -10.07
CA PRO A 122 -19.39 2.59 -9.03
C PRO A 122 -18.97 1.12 -9.19
N SER A 123 -18.53 0.72 -10.38
CA SER A 123 -18.01 -0.62 -10.67
C SER A 123 -16.53 -0.78 -10.28
N SER A 124 -15.84 0.30 -9.94
CA SER A 124 -14.41 0.27 -9.63
C SER A 124 -14.16 -0.20 -8.20
N LEU A 125 -13.11 -1.01 -8.01
CA LEU A 125 -12.70 -1.45 -6.67
C LEU A 125 -12.35 -0.27 -5.75
N GLY A 126 -11.78 0.81 -6.29
CA GLY A 126 -11.52 2.02 -5.51
C GLY A 126 -12.78 2.69 -4.96
N TYR A 127 -13.89 2.63 -5.70
CA TYR A 127 -15.20 3.06 -5.20
C TYR A 127 -15.68 2.16 -4.07
N GLU A 128 -15.62 0.84 -4.25
CA GLU A 128 -16.06 -0.14 -3.26
C GLU A 128 -15.31 0.03 -1.92
N ILE A 129 -13.99 0.17 -1.97
CA ILE A 129 -13.15 0.39 -0.78
C ILE A 129 -13.49 1.74 -0.12
N SER A 130 -13.68 2.79 -0.92
CA SER A 130 -14.08 4.10 -0.40
C SER A 130 -15.45 4.05 0.28
N GLU A 131 -16.41 3.32 -0.29
CA GLU A 131 -17.74 3.14 0.28
C GLU A 131 -17.65 2.36 1.61
N LEU A 132 -16.83 1.31 1.68
CA LEU A 132 -16.58 0.58 2.92
C LEU A 132 -16.01 1.49 4.01
N ILE A 133 -15.01 2.31 3.69
CA ILE A 133 -14.42 3.28 4.63
C ILE A 133 -15.49 4.29 5.08
N TYR A 134 -16.22 4.90 4.15
CA TYR A 134 -17.22 5.92 4.46
C TYR A 134 -18.34 5.38 5.36
N ASN A 135 -18.87 4.21 5.03
CA ASN A 135 -19.96 3.57 5.78
C ASN A 135 -19.54 3.12 7.18
N ASN A 136 -18.25 2.84 7.39
CA ASN A 136 -17.70 2.40 8.67
C ASN A 136 -16.94 3.49 9.44
N LYS A 137 -16.85 4.72 8.94
CA LYS A 137 -15.97 5.79 9.48
C LYS A 137 -16.03 6.00 11.00
N ASN A 138 -17.21 5.85 11.61
CA ASN A 138 -17.40 6.02 13.06
C ASN A 138 -16.94 4.81 13.90
N LYS A 139 -16.64 3.68 13.25
CA LYS A 139 -16.17 2.44 13.87
C LYS A 139 -14.68 2.20 13.63
N ILE A 140 -14.09 2.82 12.62
CA ILE A 140 -12.67 2.66 12.29
C ILE A 140 -11.83 3.10 13.48
N THR A 141 -11.00 2.20 13.99
CA THR A 141 -10.13 2.48 15.14
C THR A 141 -8.76 2.98 14.69
N LYS A 142 -8.30 2.53 13.50
CA LYS A 142 -6.96 2.82 12.98
C LYS A 142 -6.87 2.58 11.46
N PHE A 143 -5.98 3.34 10.82
CA PHE A 143 -5.44 2.99 9.51
C PHE A 143 -3.98 2.54 9.63
N LYS A 144 -3.60 1.45 8.93
CA LYS A 144 -2.21 1.01 8.77
C LYS A 144 -1.84 1.14 7.30
N ILE A 145 -0.77 1.87 7.00
CA ILE A 145 -0.24 2.01 5.64
C ILE A 145 0.97 1.08 5.53
N TYR A 146 0.96 0.18 4.55
CA TYR A 146 2.10 -0.64 4.19
C TYR A 146 2.73 -0.10 2.91
N ILE A 147 4.03 0.22 2.98
CA ILE A 147 4.83 0.60 1.82
C ILE A 147 5.69 -0.61 1.44
N LEU A 148 5.31 -1.31 0.39
CA LEU A 148 6.08 -2.47 -0.10
C LEU A 148 7.21 -1.97 -1.00
N THR A 149 8.45 -2.35 -0.73
CA THR A 149 9.59 -1.92 -1.56
C THR A 149 10.68 -2.98 -1.67
N ASP A 150 11.38 -3.01 -2.81
CA ASP A 150 12.58 -3.81 -3.01
C ASP A 150 13.88 -3.04 -2.67
N LYS A 151 13.75 -1.83 -2.13
CA LYS A 151 14.86 -0.93 -1.80
C LYS A 151 15.34 -1.13 -0.37
N ILE A 152 16.60 -0.78 -0.10
CA ILE A 152 17.10 -0.73 1.28
C ILE A 152 16.61 0.55 1.95
N ILE A 153 16.00 0.44 3.12
CA ILE A 153 15.65 1.61 3.93
C ILE A 153 16.92 2.34 4.36
N SER A 154 16.99 3.65 4.09
CA SER A 154 18.13 4.48 4.49
C SER A 154 18.34 4.42 6.02
N SER A 155 19.59 4.28 6.45
CA SER A 155 19.97 4.34 7.88
C SER A 155 19.61 5.66 8.59
N ARG A 156 19.26 6.71 7.82
CA ARG A 156 18.75 7.99 8.33
C ARG A 156 17.25 7.94 8.68
N VAL A 157 16.51 6.95 8.20
CA VAL A 157 15.13 6.69 8.57
C VAL A 157 15.16 5.95 9.91
N LYS A 158 15.11 6.72 11.01
CA LYS A 158 15.17 6.15 12.37
C LYS A 158 13.80 5.77 12.90
N LYS A 159 12.78 6.52 12.50
CA LYS A 159 11.40 6.37 12.95
C LYS A 159 10.47 6.97 11.92
N ILE A 160 9.34 6.32 11.70
CA ILE A 160 8.23 6.88 10.95
C ILE A 160 7.15 7.26 11.95
N ASP A 161 6.88 8.56 12.09
CA ASP A 161 5.91 9.04 13.07
C ASP A 161 4.48 8.72 12.64
N SER A 162 3.65 8.26 13.57
CA SER A 162 2.22 8.13 13.37
C SER A 162 1.57 9.50 13.18
N THR A 163 0.56 9.59 12.33
CA THR A 163 -0.28 10.78 12.15
C THR A 163 -1.72 10.46 12.56
N SER A 164 -2.63 11.38 12.29
CA SER A 164 -4.06 11.13 12.39
C SER A 164 -4.80 11.83 11.25
N ILE A 165 -5.87 11.21 10.77
CA ILE A 165 -6.83 11.79 9.83
C ILE A 165 -8.18 11.80 10.52
N GLU A 166 -8.81 12.96 10.66
CA GLU A 166 -10.08 13.13 11.40
C GLU A 166 -10.08 12.55 12.82
N GLY A 167 -8.92 12.53 13.48
CA GLY A 167 -8.75 11.96 14.82
C GLY A 167 -8.49 10.45 14.86
N ILE A 168 -8.57 9.76 13.72
CA ILE A 168 -8.23 8.33 13.59
C ILE A 168 -6.72 8.20 13.37
N LYS A 169 -6.06 7.34 14.15
CA LYS A 169 -4.60 7.13 14.06
C LYS A 169 -4.21 6.50 12.73
N VAL A 170 -3.11 6.96 12.15
CA VAL A 170 -2.48 6.39 10.95
C VAL A 170 -1.06 5.97 11.27
N ASP A 171 -0.83 4.65 11.22
CA ASP A 171 0.49 4.03 11.39
C ASP A 171 1.06 3.66 10.01
N VAL A 172 2.39 3.67 9.87
CA VAL A 172 3.08 3.32 8.62
C VAL A 172 4.11 2.23 8.89
N SER A 173 4.08 1.19 8.07
CA SER A 173 5.04 0.07 8.05
C SER A 173 5.66 -0.05 6.66
N ILE A 174 6.92 -0.48 6.59
CA ILE A 174 7.70 -0.68 5.36
C ILE A 174 8.35 -2.04 5.44
#